data_AF-A0AAN4RJZ9-F1
#
_entry.id   AF-A0AAN4RJZ9-F1
#
_cell.length_a   1.000
_cell.length_b   1.000
_cell.length_c   1.000
_cell.angle_alpha   90.00
_cell.angle_beta   90.00
_cell.angle_gamma   90.00
#
_symmetry.space_group_name_H-M   'P 1'
#
loop_
_entity.id
_entity.type
_entity.pdbx_description
1 polymer ?
#
loop_
_entity_poly.entity_id
_entity_poly.type
_entity_poly.pdbx_seq_one_letter_code
_entity_poly.pdbx_strand_id
1 'polypeptide(L)'
;MKKYLLGVLLISSFSLVACTSNNNEEVSAQSTEQPTTETTEEEPESTFKDGVFDNDSFTLTYEDAKIINSPMENSPGLYVTYTLKNKLEENINPQEVLDLIVTATQENDTSEVDLSNDYYSTDAFGPEDDVDTYNEQVDKENAVSNDLKPGKEVEIINAFGLDNKEEPVQLQMLVNPETEEYSDPYEIDLKDLEEIPGPKENKDEYWDDEAAAEKEPEVVENEKQDIEGAPERDTESEAQDDYWEAKEAGLTEDEIGEYTSNKWYGNPAENDGTYYTDLDDYLSEKEMEEEQSYEPEEDEEKLEGMREEADQWQEAFEAEQGRKATSGEIQSHWAELQGWE
;
A
#
# COMPACT_ATOMS: atom_id res chain seq x y z
N MET A 1 22.73 -38.08 47.16
CA MET A 1 23.70 -39.02 46.58
C MET A 1 24.20 -38.43 45.26
N LYS A 2 25.54 -38.36 45.06
CA LYS A 2 26.34 -38.12 43.81
C LYS A 2 25.98 -36.84 43.00
N LYS A 3 26.76 -35.74 42.90
CA LYS A 3 28.18 -35.49 42.46
C LYS A 3 28.51 -36.24 41.16
N TYR A 4 28.97 -35.69 40.02
CA TYR A 4 29.93 -34.61 39.67
C TYR A 4 29.59 -34.10 38.23
N LEU A 5 29.62 -32.81 37.89
CA LEU A 5 30.73 -31.93 37.44
C LEU A 5 31.66 -32.44 36.30
N LEU A 6 31.61 -31.68 35.20
CA LEU A 6 32.72 -31.16 34.36
C LEU A 6 33.52 -32.10 33.42
N GLY A 7 33.44 -31.81 32.11
CA GLY A 7 34.55 -31.16 31.40
C GLY A 7 35.29 -31.91 30.27
N VAL A 8 35.60 -31.13 29.23
CA VAL A 8 36.83 -31.15 28.39
C VAL A 8 36.78 -31.88 27.02
N LEU A 9 36.52 -31.06 25.99
CA LEU A 9 37.39 -30.71 24.84
C LEU A 9 38.55 -31.67 24.48
N LEU A 10 38.54 -32.23 23.25
CA LEU A 10 39.72 -32.86 22.65
C LEU A 10 39.77 -32.62 21.14
N ILE A 11 40.66 -31.69 20.76
CA ILE A 11 41.21 -31.47 19.42
C ILE A 11 42.27 -32.56 19.18
N SER A 12 42.27 -33.20 18.01
CA SER A 12 43.47 -33.86 17.46
C SER A 12 43.38 -33.97 15.94
N SER A 13 44.21 -33.16 15.29
CA SER A 13 44.57 -33.16 13.88
C SER A 13 45.64 -34.22 13.55
N PHE A 14 45.99 -34.29 12.24
CA PHE A 14 47.02 -35.07 11.54
C PHE A 14 46.55 -36.45 11.03
N SER A 15 46.70 -36.79 9.73
CA SER A 15 47.94 -36.69 8.96
C SER A 15 47.70 -36.75 7.44
N LEU A 16 48.32 -35.83 6.71
CA LEU A 16 48.68 -35.99 5.30
C LEU A 16 49.74 -37.09 5.19
N VAL A 17 49.50 -38.10 4.35
CA VAL A 17 50.55 -38.97 3.80
C VAL A 17 50.61 -38.73 2.30
N ALA A 18 51.62 -37.96 1.90
CA ALA A 18 52.15 -37.98 0.55
C ALA A 18 53.04 -39.22 0.41
N CYS A 19 52.65 -40.17 -0.46
CA CYS A 19 53.56 -41.15 -0.99
C CYS A 19 54.02 -40.69 -2.37
N THR A 20 55.28 -40.27 -2.45
CA THR A 20 56.03 -40.22 -3.71
C THR A 20 56.72 -41.57 -3.91
N SER A 21 56.50 -42.20 -5.06
CA SER A 21 57.51 -42.97 -5.80
C SER A 21 56.94 -43.49 -7.13
N ASN A 22 57.64 -43.15 -8.22
CA ASN A 22 57.54 -43.73 -9.56
C ASN A 22 57.22 -45.23 -9.57
N ASN A 23 56.23 -45.63 -10.38
CA ASN A 23 56.50 -46.48 -11.56
C ASN A 23 55.30 -46.55 -12.50
N ASN A 24 55.67 -46.51 -13.77
CA ASN A 24 54.88 -46.58 -14.99
C ASN A 24 54.07 -47.88 -15.06
N GLU A 25 52.74 -47.82 -15.15
CA GLU A 25 51.90 -48.75 -15.92
C GLU A 25 50.44 -48.26 -15.93
N GLU A 26 49.91 -48.01 -17.13
CA GLU A 26 48.51 -47.72 -17.39
C GLU A 26 47.65 -48.92 -16.97
N VAL A 27 46.75 -48.72 -16.01
CA VAL A 27 45.60 -49.59 -15.79
C VAL A 27 44.39 -48.71 -15.51
N SER A 28 43.45 -48.71 -16.46
CA SER A 28 42.13 -48.10 -16.36
C SER A 28 41.41 -48.62 -15.11
N ALA A 29 41.06 -47.72 -14.19
CA ALA A 29 40.24 -48.00 -13.02
C ALA A 29 39.02 -47.07 -13.03
N GLN A 30 37.84 -47.69 -12.98
CA GLN A 30 36.53 -47.04 -12.88
C GLN A 30 36.53 -45.96 -11.80
N SER A 31 36.17 -44.73 -12.21
CA SER A 31 35.72 -43.69 -11.30
C SER A 31 34.46 -44.21 -10.59
N THR A 32 34.59 -44.49 -9.31
CA THR A 32 33.42 -44.71 -8.45
C THR A 32 33.12 -43.33 -7.87
N GLU A 33 32.35 -42.54 -8.62
CA GLU A 33 31.77 -41.30 -8.10
C GLU A 33 30.87 -41.70 -6.92
N GLN A 34 31.27 -41.30 -5.72
CA GLN A 34 30.33 -41.25 -4.61
C GLN A 34 29.27 -40.23 -5.01
N PRO A 35 27.97 -40.59 -4.98
CA PRO A 35 26.94 -39.59 -5.14
C PRO A 35 27.02 -38.72 -3.88
N THR A 36 27.55 -37.51 -4.03
CA THR A 36 27.16 -36.41 -3.17
C THR A 36 25.67 -36.26 -3.41
N THR A 37 24.84 -36.77 -2.51
CA THR A 37 23.47 -36.29 -2.36
C THR A 37 23.61 -34.81 -2.03
N GLU A 38 23.56 -33.97 -3.06
CA GLU A 38 23.00 -32.65 -2.94
C GLU A 38 21.59 -32.89 -2.40
N THR A 39 21.43 -32.67 -1.09
CA THR A 39 20.11 -32.37 -0.57
C THR A 39 19.78 -31.03 -1.19
N THR A 40 19.11 -31.04 -2.34
CA THR A 40 18.26 -29.93 -2.73
C THR A 40 17.34 -29.74 -1.53
N GLU A 41 17.58 -28.71 -0.72
CA GLU A 41 16.50 -28.16 0.10
C GLU A 41 15.39 -27.89 -0.91
N GLU A 42 14.30 -28.65 -0.83
CA GLU A 42 13.07 -28.25 -1.49
C GLU A 42 12.75 -26.89 -0.88
N GLU A 43 12.99 -25.83 -1.64
CA GLU A 43 12.45 -24.52 -1.30
C GLU A 43 10.94 -24.72 -1.19
N PRO A 44 10.30 -24.22 -0.10
CA PRO A 44 8.87 -24.33 0.05
C PRO A 44 8.21 -23.58 -1.12
N GLU A 45 7.75 -24.34 -2.12
CA GLU A 45 7.04 -23.79 -3.27
C GLU A 45 5.69 -23.27 -2.77
N SER A 46 5.52 -21.95 -2.72
CA SER A 46 4.19 -21.36 -2.61
C SER A 46 3.38 -21.80 -3.83
N THR A 47 2.11 -22.12 -3.65
CA THR A 47 1.24 -22.50 -4.77
C THR A 47 -0.03 -21.69 -4.76
N PHE A 48 -0.49 -21.27 -5.94
CA PHE A 48 -1.82 -20.70 -6.14
C PHE A 48 -2.60 -21.60 -7.09
N LYS A 49 -3.63 -22.29 -6.58
CA LYS A 49 -4.47 -23.20 -7.37
C LYS A 49 -5.91 -23.11 -6.89
N ASP A 50 -6.84 -23.04 -7.84
CA ASP A 50 -8.28 -23.01 -7.58
C ASP A 50 -8.69 -21.93 -6.55
N GLY A 51 -8.06 -20.73 -6.62
CA GLY A 51 -8.33 -19.61 -5.72
C GLY A 51 -7.67 -19.72 -4.34
N VAL A 52 -6.82 -20.73 -4.10
CA VAL A 52 -6.13 -20.91 -2.82
C VAL A 52 -4.63 -20.70 -3.00
N PHE A 53 -4.10 -19.69 -2.33
CA PHE A 53 -2.66 -19.49 -2.17
C PHE A 53 -2.21 -20.10 -0.85
N ASP A 54 -1.19 -20.95 -0.90
CA ASP A 54 -0.68 -21.68 0.26
C ASP A 54 0.85 -21.66 0.29
N ASN A 55 1.41 -21.22 1.41
CA ASN A 55 2.85 -21.35 1.72
C ASN A 55 3.05 -21.73 3.20
N ASP A 56 4.30 -21.73 3.67
CA ASP A 56 4.61 -22.08 5.07
C ASP A 56 4.10 -21.03 6.09
N SER A 57 3.93 -19.78 5.67
CA SER A 57 3.58 -18.64 6.53
C SER A 57 2.07 -18.43 6.70
N PHE A 58 1.29 -18.59 5.64
CA PHE A 58 -0.15 -18.36 5.64
C PHE A 58 -0.88 -19.14 4.54
N THR A 59 -2.21 -19.10 4.60
CA THR A 59 -3.10 -19.48 3.49
C THR A 59 -3.98 -18.27 3.19
N LEU A 60 -4.07 -17.88 1.92
CA LEU A 60 -5.03 -16.87 1.43
C LEU A 60 -6.00 -17.58 0.48
N THR A 61 -7.29 -17.53 0.77
CA THR A 61 -8.34 -18.19 -0.02
C THR A 61 -9.26 -17.14 -0.60
N TYR A 62 -9.41 -17.10 -1.92
CA TYR A 62 -10.43 -16.32 -2.61
C TYR A 62 -11.82 -16.84 -2.25
N GLU A 63 -12.73 -15.96 -1.84
CA GLU A 63 -14.10 -16.30 -1.46
C GLU A 63 -15.12 -15.79 -2.48
N ASP A 64 -15.11 -14.48 -2.75
CA ASP A 64 -16.09 -13.81 -3.62
C ASP A 64 -15.52 -12.52 -4.21
N ALA A 65 -16.14 -12.04 -5.28
CA ALA A 65 -15.86 -10.73 -5.85
C ALA A 65 -17.15 -10.02 -6.29
N LYS A 66 -17.16 -8.70 -6.16
CA LYS A 66 -18.29 -7.84 -6.53
C LYS A 66 -17.82 -6.60 -7.27
N ILE A 67 -18.66 -6.07 -8.14
CA ILE A 67 -18.45 -4.74 -8.71
C ILE A 67 -19.07 -3.72 -7.76
N ILE A 68 -18.29 -2.75 -7.33
CA ILE A 68 -18.71 -1.66 -6.44
C ILE A 68 -18.53 -0.31 -7.14
N ASN A 69 -19.21 0.71 -6.65
CA ASN A 69 -19.09 2.07 -7.17
C ASN A 69 -19.07 3.04 -5.98
N SER A 70 -17.89 3.51 -5.61
CA SER A 70 -17.73 4.56 -4.60
C SER A 70 -18.00 5.94 -5.22
N PRO A 71 -18.70 6.86 -4.52
CA PRO A 71 -18.84 8.25 -4.95
C PRO A 71 -17.51 9.04 -4.87
N MET A 72 -16.50 8.56 -4.13
CA MET A 72 -15.16 9.16 -4.09
C MET A 72 -14.29 8.77 -5.29
N GLU A 73 -14.73 7.75 -6.04
CA GLU A 73 -13.97 7.17 -7.15
C GLU A 73 -14.57 7.51 -8.50
N ASN A 74 -13.72 7.74 -9.50
CA ASN A 74 -14.16 8.09 -10.86
C ASN A 74 -14.48 6.86 -11.72
N SER A 75 -14.11 5.68 -11.26
CA SER A 75 -14.33 4.41 -11.95
C SER A 75 -14.97 3.38 -11.01
N PRO A 76 -15.59 2.33 -11.56
CA PRO A 76 -16.06 1.19 -10.79
C PRO A 76 -14.89 0.45 -10.13
N GLY A 77 -15.13 -0.13 -8.97
CA GLY A 77 -14.16 -0.97 -8.27
C GLY A 77 -14.50 -2.46 -8.39
N LEU A 78 -13.48 -3.30 -8.30
CA LEU A 78 -13.59 -4.73 -8.03
C LEU A 78 -13.28 -4.97 -6.57
N TYR A 79 -14.29 -5.30 -5.78
CA TYR A 79 -14.16 -5.64 -4.37
C TYR A 79 -13.99 -7.14 -4.22
N VAL A 80 -12.81 -7.58 -3.80
CA VAL A 80 -12.47 -9.00 -3.65
C VAL A 80 -12.39 -9.36 -2.17
N THR A 81 -13.06 -10.44 -1.78
CA THR A 81 -13.04 -10.97 -0.41
C THR A 81 -12.18 -12.22 -0.34
N TYR A 82 -11.33 -12.29 0.69
CA TYR A 82 -10.48 -13.42 0.98
C TYR A 82 -10.61 -13.89 2.42
N THR A 83 -10.34 -15.16 2.66
CA THR A 83 -10.04 -15.68 3.99
C THR A 83 -8.52 -15.80 4.14
N LEU A 84 -7.93 -15.08 5.10
CA LEU A 84 -6.51 -15.17 5.45
C LEU A 84 -6.32 -15.94 6.75
N LYS A 85 -5.44 -16.94 6.72
CA LYS A 85 -5.06 -17.74 7.88
C LYS A 85 -3.56 -17.63 8.16
N ASN A 86 -3.22 -17.16 9.36
CA ASN A 86 -1.84 -17.13 9.83
C ASN A 86 -1.39 -18.52 10.32
N LYS A 87 -0.32 -19.07 9.73
CA LYS A 87 0.31 -20.35 10.14
C LYS A 87 1.56 -20.16 10.98
N LEU A 88 2.08 -18.94 11.06
CA LEU A 88 3.25 -18.61 11.87
C LEU A 88 2.91 -18.61 13.37
N GLU A 89 3.96 -18.64 14.17
CA GLU A 89 3.91 -18.47 15.63
C GLU A 89 3.99 -16.99 16.06
N GLU A 90 4.11 -16.07 15.11
CA GLU A 90 4.09 -14.61 15.30
C GLU A 90 2.91 -13.96 14.58
N ASN A 91 2.62 -12.70 14.92
CA ASN A 91 1.57 -11.94 14.24
C ASN A 91 1.98 -11.66 12.79
N ILE A 92 1.00 -11.54 11.90
CA ILE A 92 1.19 -11.03 10.53
C ILE A 92 0.23 -9.87 10.30
N ASN A 93 0.64 -8.89 9.49
CA ASN A 93 -0.23 -7.82 9.05
C ASN A 93 -0.91 -8.21 7.71
N PRO A 94 -2.25 -8.32 7.65
CA PRO A 94 -2.93 -8.72 6.41
C PRO A 94 -2.71 -7.77 5.23
N GLN A 95 -2.62 -6.46 5.47
CA GLN A 95 -2.35 -5.48 4.42
C GLN A 95 -0.97 -5.70 3.79
N GLU A 96 0.07 -5.86 4.61
CA GLU A 96 1.42 -6.18 4.11
C GLU A 96 1.45 -7.49 3.30
N VAL A 97 0.63 -8.47 3.69
CA VAL A 97 0.49 -9.72 2.92
C VAL A 97 -0.13 -9.45 1.55
N LEU A 98 -1.22 -8.69 1.49
CA LEU A 98 -1.91 -8.37 0.23
C LEU A 98 -1.00 -7.57 -0.71
N ASP A 99 -0.38 -6.50 -0.20
CA ASP A 99 0.49 -5.60 -0.98
C ASP A 99 1.72 -6.32 -1.53
N LEU A 100 2.24 -7.32 -0.80
CA LEU A 100 3.42 -8.06 -1.22
C LEU A 100 3.12 -9.09 -2.31
N ILE A 101 1.96 -9.73 -2.27
CA ILE A 101 1.73 -10.95 -3.07
C ILE A 101 0.65 -10.81 -4.12
N VAL A 102 -0.33 -9.92 -3.96
CA VAL A 102 -1.51 -9.87 -4.82
C VAL A 102 -1.32 -8.80 -5.88
N THR A 103 -1.41 -9.20 -7.15
CA THR A 103 -1.46 -8.27 -8.28
C THR A 103 -2.66 -8.58 -9.15
N ALA A 104 -3.23 -7.53 -9.76
CA ALA A 104 -4.36 -7.66 -10.67
C ALA A 104 -4.07 -6.86 -11.94
N THR A 105 -4.32 -7.49 -13.09
CA THR A 105 -4.23 -6.83 -14.39
C THR A 105 -5.53 -6.95 -15.16
N GLN A 106 -5.74 -6.04 -16.11
CA GLN A 106 -6.89 -6.08 -17.00
C GLN A 106 -6.48 -5.71 -18.42
N GLU A 107 -7.02 -6.41 -19.40
CA GLU A 107 -6.85 -6.07 -20.81
C GLU A 107 -7.82 -4.95 -21.20
N ASN A 108 -7.42 -4.14 -22.19
CA ASN A 108 -8.27 -3.21 -22.89
C ASN A 108 -7.98 -3.24 -24.40
N ASP A 109 -8.58 -2.31 -25.15
CA ASP A 109 -8.45 -2.26 -26.61
C ASP A 109 -7.00 -2.20 -27.13
N THR A 110 -6.05 -1.73 -26.31
CA THR A 110 -4.68 -1.42 -26.74
C THR A 110 -3.57 -2.02 -25.89
N SER A 111 -3.86 -2.44 -24.67
CA SER A 111 -2.84 -2.80 -23.68
C SER A 111 -3.42 -3.65 -22.55
N GLU A 112 -2.51 -4.33 -21.86
CA GLU A 112 -2.71 -4.83 -20.51
C GLU A 112 -2.34 -3.70 -19.52
N VAL A 113 -3.18 -3.47 -18.51
CA VAL A 113 -2.96 -2.45 -17.47
C VAL A 113 -2.94 -3.10 -16.09
N ASP A 114 -2.03 -2.64 -15.23
CA ASP A 114 -2.01 -2.97 -13.82
C ASP A 114 -3.13 -2.20 -13.10
N LEU A 115 -3.92 -2.90 -12.29
CA LEU A 115 -4.98 -2.28 -11.50
C LEU A 115 -4.43 -1.85 -10.13
N SER A 116 -4.66 -0.59 -9.75
CA SER A 116 -4.34 -0.09 -8.41
C SER A 116 -5.31 -0.67 -7.39
N ASN A 117 -4.76 -1.05 -6.22
CA ASN A 117 -5.50 -1.51 -5.05
C ASN A 117 -5.82 -0.41 -4.03
N ASP A 118 -5.62 0.86 -4.40
CA ASP A 118 -5.89 2.04 -3.54
C ASP A 118 -7.36 2.50 -3.64
N TYR A 119 -8.26 1.64 -4.12
CA TYR A 119 -9.65 2.02 -4.38
C TYR A 119 -10.42 2.25 -3.08
N TYR A 120 -11.00 3.45 -2.91
CA TYR A 120 -11.80 3.77 -1.74
C TYR A 120 -13.13 2.97 -1.74
N SER A 121 -13.25 1.99 -0.85
CA SER A 121 -14.35 1.01 -0.89
C SER A 121 -15.44 1.21 0.18
N THR A 122 -15.12 1.92 1.26
CA THR A 122 -15.93 1.97 2.49
C THR A 122 -17.35 2.53 2.28
N ASP A 123 -17.51 3.50 1.38
CA ASP A 123 -18.77 4.18 1.09
C ASP A 123 -19.50 3.61 -0.15
N ALA A 124 -18.97 2.54 -0.74
CA ALA A 124 -19.51 1.98 -1.98
C ALA A 124 -20.76 1.10 -1.74
N PHE A 125 -21.15 0.90 -0.48
CA PHE A 125 -22.20 -0.03 -0.08
C PHE A 125 -23.35 0.70 0.62
N GLY A 126 -24.54 0.65 0.00
CA GLY A 126 -25.75 1.24 0.57
C GLY A 126 -25.84 2.76 0.34
N PRO A 127 -26.94 3.41 0.77
CA PRO A 127 -27.03 4.87 0.81
C PRO A 127 -26.17 5.45 1.94
N GLU A 128 -25.86 6.74 1.84
CA GLU A 128 -25.00 7.48 2.80
C GLU A 128 -25.51 7.42 4.26
N ASP A 129 -26.83 7.27 4.47
CA ASP A 129 -27.44 7.17 5.79
C ASP A 129 -27.50 5.74 6.36
N ASP A 130 -26.97 4.73 5.64
CA ASP A 130 -26.91 3.35 6.10
C ASP A 130 -25.67 3.09 6.98
N VAL A 131 -25.76 3.58 8.21
CA VAL A 131 -24.71 3.47 9.24
C VAL A 131 -24.34 2.01 9.54
N ASP A 132 -25.29 1.08 9.50
CA ASP A 132 -25.02 -0.34 9.78
C ASP A 132 -24.11 -0.93 8.69
N THR A 133 -24.42 -0.67 7.41
CA THR A 133 -23.62 -1.14 6.28
C THR A 133 -22.24 -0.47 6.26
N TYR A 134 -22.18 0.85 6.50
CA TYR A 134 -20.91 1.58 6.59
C TYR A 134 -19.99 0.98 7.67
N ASN A 135 -20.56 0.71 8.86
CA ASN A 135 -19.80 0.12 9.96
C ASN A 135 -19.27 -1.27 9.66
N GLU A 136 -20.04 -2.08 8.94
CA GLU A 136 -19.56 -3.39 8.46
C GLU A 136 -18.34 -3.24 7.54
N GLN A 137 -18.32 -2.24 6.66
CA GLN A 137 -17.19 -2.00 5.77
C GLN A 137 -15.96 -1.49 6.55
N VAL A 138 -16.16 -0.55 7.47
CA VAL A 138 -15.10 -0.09 8.36
C VAL A 138 -14.49 -1.23 9.17
N ASP A 139 -15.31 -2.16 9.66
CA ASP A 139 -14.82 -3.35 10.37
C ASP A 139 -13.93 -4.23 9.49
N LYS A 140 -14.26 -4.37 8.20
CA LYS A 140 -13.45 -5.14 7.23
C LYS A 140 -12.15 -4.43 6.89
N GLU A 141 -12.18 -3.12 6.65
CA GLU A 141 -10.97 -2.30 6.43
C GLU A 141 -10.04 -2.37 7.65
N ASN A 142 -10.59 -2.23 8.87
CA ASN A 142 -9.80 -2.39 10.09
C ASN A 142 -9.24 -3.82 10.24
N ALA A 143 -9.95 -4.85 9.78
CA ALA A 143 -9.44 -6.22 9.80
C ALA A 143 -8.23 -6.41 8.88
N VAL A 144 -8.16 -5.67 7.76
CA VAL A 144 -7.01 -5.64 6.84
C VAL A 144 -5.80 -4.99 7.52
N SER A 145 -6.00 -3.88 8.24
CA SER A 145 -4.89 -3.14 8.87
C SER A 145 -4.42 -3.72 10.22
N ASN A 146 -5.23 -4.53 10.90
CA ASN A 146 -4.91 -5.07 12.22
C ASN A 146 -4.09 -6.37 12.18
N ASP A 147 -3.13 -6.49 13.09
CA ASP A 147 -2.34 -7.72 13.27
C ASP A 147 -3.21 -8.98 13.47
N LEU A 148 -3.02 -9.95 12.58
CA LEU A 148 -3.59 -11.28 12.67
C LEU A 148 -2.70 -12.18 13.53
N LYS A 149 -3.24 -12.59 14.67
CA LYS A 149 -2.54 -13.45 15.65
C LYS A 149 -2.21 -14.86 15.11
N PRO A 150 -1.19 -15.53 15.68
CA PRO A 150 -0.82 -16.91 15.35
C PRO A 150 -2.00 -17.88 15.31
N GLY A 151 -2.09 -18.67 14.24
CA GLY A 151 -3.11 -19.71 14.07
C GLY A 151 -4.54 -19.19 13.91
N LYS A 152 -4.74 -17.88 13.77
CA LYS A 152 -6.05 -17.27 13.55
C LYS A 152 -6.35 -17.10 12.08
N GLU A 153 -7.64 -16.94 11.82
CA GLU A 153 -8.23 -16.79 10.51
C GLU A 153 -9.19 -15.60 10.57
N VAL A 154 -9.21 -14.81 9.50
CA VAL A 154 -10.04 -13.61 9.38
C VAL A 154 -10.42 -13.40 7.91
N GLU A 155 -11.61 -12.86 7.69
CA GLU A 155 -12.04 -12.37 6.38
C GLU A 155 -11.41 -10.99 6.14
N ILE A 156 -10.79 -10.80 4.98
CA ILE A 156 -10.15 -9.56 4.58
C ILE A 156 -10.59 -9.19 3.17
N ILE A 157 -10.42 -7.93 2.81
CA ILE A 157 -10.86 -7.38 1.54
C ILE A 157 -9.69 -6.75 0.80
N ASN A 158 -9.79 -6.70 -0.52
CA ASN A 158 -8.90 -5.92 -1.36
C ASN A 158 -9.72 -5.33 -2.52
N ALA A 159 -9.64 -4.02 -2.73
CA ALA A 159 -10.45 -3.32 -3.72
C ALA A 159 -9.57 -2.74 -4.82
N PHE A 160 -9.87 -3.07 -6.08
CA PHE A 160 -9.12 -2.60 -7.25
C PHE A 160 -9.95 -1.64 -8.08
N GLY A 161 -9.35 -0.56 -8.58
CA GLY A 161 -9.98 0.28 -9.60
C GLY A 161 -10.05 -0.45 -10.94
N LEU A 162 -11.24 -0.67 -11.50
CA LEU A 162 -11.40 -1.28 -12.82
C LEU A 162 -11.10 -0.28 -13.93
N ASP A 163 -10.34 -0.70 -14.95
CA ASP A 163 -10.15 0.06 -16.18
C ASP A 163 -11.42 0.02 -17.04
N ASN A 164 -12.04 -1.15 -17.12
CA ASN A 164 -13.29 -1.35 -17.83
C ASN A 164 -14.16 -2.47 -17.21
N LYS A 165 -15.44 -2.57 -17.64
CA LYS A 165 -16.37 -3.62 -17.21
C LYS A 165 -16.52 -4.77 -18.23
N GLU A 166 -15.76 -4.75 -19.31
CA GLU A 166 -15.98 -5.65 -20.46
C GLU A 166 -15.06 -6.87 -20.44
N GLU A 167 -13.78 -6.63 -20.13
CA GLU A 167 -12.72 -7.62 -20.08
C GLU A 167 -12.55 -8.17 -18.65
N PRO A 168 -12.20 -9.47 -18.50
CA PRO A 168 -11.99 -10.07 -17.20
C PRO A 168 -10.76 -9.52 -16.51
N VAL A 169 -10.73 -9.61 -15.18
CA VAL A 169 -9.53 -9.29 -14.38
C VAL A 169 -8.70 -10.55 -14.18
N GLN A 170 -7.39 -10.42 -14.38
CA GLN A 170 -6.43 -11.50 -14.15
C GLN A 170 -5.74 -11.27 -12.81
N LEU A 171 -6.10 -12.09 -11.81
CA LEU A 171 -5.48 -12.07 -10.49
C LEU A 171 -4.27 -13.00 -10.47
N GLN A 172 -3.13 -12.50 -10.00
CA GLN A 172 -1.90 -13.27 -9.84
C GLN A 172 -1.34 -13.13 -8.44
N MET A 173 -0.63 -14.17 -8.01
CA MET A 173 0.01 -14.24 -6.71
C MET A 173 1.52 -14.38 -6.90
N LEU A 174 2.33 -13.61 -6.16
CA LEU A 174 3.78 -13.81 -6.10
C LEU A 174 4.08 -15.14 -5.41
N VAL A 175 4.49 -16.15 -6.19
CA VAL A 175 4.77 -17.51 -5.67
C VAL A 175 6.24 -17.69 -5.28
N ASN A 176 7.14 -16.92 -5.91
CA ASN A 176 8.55 -16.89 -5.53
C ASN A 176 9.08 -15.45 -5.53
N PRO A 177 9.34 -14.85 -4.35
CA PRO A 177 9.86 -13.49 -4.26
C PRO A 177 11.32 -13.34 -4.68
N GLU A 178 12.12 -14.42 -4.69
CA GLU A 178 13.52 -14.35 -5.10
C GLU A 178 13.69 -14.25 -6.62
N THR A 179 12.77 -14.88 -7.36
CA THR A 179 12.75 -14.90 -8.83
C THR A 179 11.70 -13.97 -9.44
N GLU A 180 10.91 -13.28 -8.60
CA GLU A 180 9.74 -12.49 -9.02
C GLU A 180 8.75 -13.31 -9.86
N GLU A 181 8.60 -14.60 -9.53
CA GLU A 181 7.71 -15.50 -10.25
C GLU A 181 6.28 -15.38 -9.70
N TYR A 182 5.35 -15.11 -10.62
CA TYR A 182 3.92 -15.06 -10.35
C TYR A 182 3.24 -16.35 -10.76
N SER A 183 2.13 -16.67 -10.09
CA SER A 183 1.26 -17.78 -10.45
C SER A 183 0.70 -17.65 -11.87
N ASP A 184 0.19 -18.76 -12.42
CA ASP A 184 -0.77 -18.68 -13.51
C ASP A 184 -1.95 -17.76 -13.11
N PRO A 185 -2.51 -16.98 -14.04
CA PRO A 185 -3.57 -16.04 -13.74
C PRO A 185 -4.87 -16.75 -13.37
N TYR A 186 -5.54 -16.23 -12.35
CA TYR A 186 -6.89 -16.60 -11.97
C TYR A 186 -7.86 -15.56 -12.52
N GLU A 187 -8.64 -15.99 -13.51
CA GLU A 187 -9.56 -15.13 -14.24
C GLU A 187 -10.85 -14.88 -13.43
N ILE A 188 -11.17 -13.60 -13.21
CA ILE A 188 -12.42 -13.14 -12.64
C ILE A 188 -13.28 -12.54 -13.78
N ASP A 189 -14.31 -13.27 -14.21
CA ASP A 189 -15.25 -12.79 -15.24
C ASP A 189 -16.27 -11.81 -14.63
N LEU A 190 -16.13 -10.53 -15.00
CA LEU A 190 -16.96 -9.43 -14.50
C LEU A 190 -18.44 -9.58 -14.88
N LYS A 191 -18.78 -10.32 -15.95
CA LYS A 191 -20.17 -10.42 -16.45
C LYS A 191 -21.10 -11.17 -15.51
N ASP A 192 -20.53 -12.04 -14.67
CA ASP A 192 -21.28 -12.89 -13.74
C ASP A 192 -21.30 -12.34 -12.31
N LEU A 193 -20.62 -11.21 -12.04
CA LEU A 193 -20.52 -10.63 -10.71
C LEU A 193 -21.76 -9.82 -10.34
N GLU A 194 -22.06 -9.79 -9.04
CA GLU A 194 -23.02 -8.86 -8.47
C GLU A 194 -22.47 -7.43 -8.59
N GLU A 195 -23.24 -6.53 -9.19
CA GLU A 195 -22.97 -5.10 -9.19
C GLU A 195 -23.76 -4.41 -8.08
N ILE A 196 -23.04 -3.89 -7.09
CA ILE A 196 -23.60 -3.06 -6.03
C ILE A 196 -23.81 -1.66 -6.61
N PRO A 197 -25.06 -1.19 -6.71
CA PRO A 197 -25.33 0.16 -7.16
C PRO A 197 -24.75 1.13 -6.12
N GLY A 198 -23.97 2.12 -6.58
CA GLY A 198 -23.44 3.14 -5.69
C GLY A 198 -24.56 3.91 -4.96
N PRO A 199 -24.22 4.59 -3.85
CA PRO A 199 -25.15 5.42 -3.11
C PRO A 199 -25.86 6.40 -4.07
N LYS A 200 -27.18 6.50 -3.94
CA LYS A 200 -27.93 7.47 -4.72
C LYS A 200 -27.59 8.85 -4.18
N GLU A 201 -27.00 9.72 -5.00
CA GLU A 201 -26.95 11.16 -4.71
C GLU A 201 -28.37 11.64 -4.36
N ASN A 202 -28.61 11.99 -3.09
CA ASN A 202 -29.73 12.84 -2.75
C ASN A 202 -29.38 14.24 -3.26
N LYS A 203 -29.75 14.55 -4.51
CA LYS A 203 -29.64 15.91 -5.09
C LYS A 203 -30.49 16.97 -4.40
N ASP A 204 -31.13 16.62 -3.28
CA ASP A 204 -32.07 17.44 -2.56
C ASP A 204 -31.58 17.62 -1.10
N GLU A 205 -30.40 18.21 -0.90
CA GLU A 205 -30.01 19.03 0.29
C GLU A 205 -28.48 19.23 0.38
N TYR A 206 -27.86 19.89 -0.61
CA TYR A 206 -26.59 20.59 -0.38
C TYR A 206 -26.72 22.02 -0.90
N TRP A 207 -26.73 22.97 0.05
CA TRP A 207 -26.49 24.41 -0.06
C TRP A 207 -26.91 25.11 -1.36
N ASP A 208 -28.09 25.73 -1.33
CA ASP A 208 -28.46 26.83 -2.22
C ASP A 208 -27.63 28.08 -1.86
N ASP A 209 -26.35 28.10 -2.26
CA ASP A 209 -25.53 29.31 -2.30
C ASP A 209 -25.72 30.01 -3.64
N GLU A 210 -26.93 30.54 -3.84
CA GLU A 210 -27.21 31.54 -4.87
C GLU A 210 -26.57 32.89 -4.50
N ALA A 211 -25.24 33.00 -4.55
CA ALA A 211 -24.55 34.30 -4.41
C ALA A 211 -23.09 34.37 -4.92
N ALA A 212 -22.81 34.08 -6.20
CA ALA A 212 -21.85 34.85 -7.01
C ALA A 212 -21.76 34.31 -8.45
N ALA A 213 -22.55 34.89 -9.35
CA ALA A 213 -22.27 34.80 -10.77
C ALA A 213 -21.01 35.62 -11.09
N GLU A 214 -19.84 35.00 -11.05
CA GLU A 214 -18.68 35.51 -11.76
C GLU A 214 -18.70 35.00 -13.20
N LYS A 215 -18.58 35.96 -14.12
CA LYS A 215 -18.63 35.75 -15.57
C LYS A 215 -17.42 34.94 -16.01
N GLU A 216 -17.66 33.92 -16.83
CA GLU A 216 -16.66 33.33 -17.71
C GLU A 216 -15.87 34.44 -18.43
N PRO A 217 -14.53 34.46 -18.38
CA PRO A 217 -13.77 35.22 -19.35
C PRO A 217 -13.82 34.52 -20.71
N GLU A 218 -14.22 35.28 -21.73
CA GLU A 218 -14.24 34.89 -23.14
C GLU A 218 -12.91 34.27 -23.58
N VAL A 219 -13.01 33.13 -24.28
CA VAL A 219 -11.92 32.56 -25.08
C VAL A 219 -11.51 33.59 -26.14
N VAL A 220 -10.35 34.21 -25.96
CA VAL A 220 -9.68 34.96 -27.02
C VAL A 220 -8.76 34.00 -27.75
N GLU A 221 -9.19 33.55 -28.94
CA GLU A 221 -8.27 32.99 -29.93
C GLU A 221 -7.16 34.00 -30.22
N ASN A 222 -5.90 33.62 -30.02
CA ASN A 222 -4.77 34.33 -30.60
C ASN A 222 -4.00 33.43 -31.56
N GLU A 223 -3.78 34.01 -32.74
CA GLU A 223 -3.28 33.42 -33.95
C GLU A 223 -1.87 32.83 -33.82
N LYS A 224 -1.59 31.83 -34.67
CA LYS A 224 -0.24 31.32 -34.95
C LYS A 224 0.72 32.48 -35.22
N GLN A 225 1.72 32.65 -34.37
CA GLN A 225 2.89 33.44 -34.68
C GLN A 225 4.13 32.54 -34.61
N ASP A 226 4.64 32.20 -35.79
CA ASP A 226 5.99 31.66 -35.96
C ASP A 226 6.99 32.62 -35.31
N ILE A 227 7.76 32.13 -34.34
CA ILE A 227 8.96 32.82 -33.84
C ILE A 227 10.17 31.95 -34.20
N GLU A 228 10.76 32.26 -35.34
CA GLU A 228 12.17 31.99 -35.61
C GLU A 228 13.03 32.76 -34.60
N GLY A 229 13.94 32.07 -33.93
CA GLY A 229 15.05 32.66 -33.15
C GLY A 229 14.85 32.64 -31.64
N ALA A 230 15.05 31.48 -31.01
CA ALA A 230 15.32 31.42 -29.58
C ALA A 230 16.71 32.03 -29.32
N PRO A 231 16.86 33.07 -28.47
CA PRO A 231 18.17 33.39 -27.91
C PRO A 231 18.57 32.25 -26.97
N GLU A 232 19.79 31.74 -27.12
CA GLU A 232 20.40 30.84 -26.14
C GLU A 232 20.36 31.52 -24.76
N ARG A 233 19.64 30.92 -23.80
CA ARG A 233 19.52 31.43 -22.42
C ARG A 233 20.85 31.21 -21.72
N ASP A 234 21.42 32.27 -21.16
CA ASP A 234 22.70 32.23 -20.42
C ASP A 234 22.41 31.86 -18.95
N THR A 235 22.23 30.56 -18.70
CA THR A 235 21.71 29.98 -17.45
C THR A 235 22.57 30.22 -16.21
N GLU A 236 23.83 30.66 -16.36
CA GLU A 236 24.73 30.91 -15.22
C GLU A 236 24.48 32.26 -14.52
N SER A 237 23.92 33.26 -15.19
CA SER A 237 23.69 34.60 -14.60
C SER A 237 22.45 34.65 -13.70
N GLU A 238 21.35 33.98 -14.11
CA GLU A 238 20.07 34.05 -13.40
C GLU A 238 20.07 33.13 -12.16
N ALA A 239 20.71 31.96 -12.22
CA ALA A 239 20.89 31.10 -11.04
C ALA A 239 21.77 31.76 -9.96
N GLN A 240 22.70 32.63 -10.37
CA GLN A 240 23.53 33.41 -9.45
C GLN A 240 22.71 34.50 -8.75
N ASP A 241 21.76 35.13 -9.45
CA ASP A 241 20.87 36.14 -8.89
C ASP A 241 19.86 35.51 -7.92
N ASP A 242 19.26 34.36 -8.28
CA ASP A 242 18.38 33.57 -7.40
C ASP A 242 19.07 33.15 -6.10
N TYR A 243 20.35 32.74 -6.18
CA TYR A 243 21.15 32.40 -5.01
C TYR A 243 21.31 33.59 -4.06
N TRP A 244 21.52 34.81 -4.59
CA TRP A 244 21.68 35.99 -3.75
C TRP A 244 20.36 36.47 -3.14
N GLU A 245 19.25 36.34 -3.86
CA GLU A 245 17.91 36.67 -3.37
C GLU A 245 17.49 35.76 -2.21
N ALA A 246 17.67 34.44 -2.36
CA ALA A 246 17.41 33.46 -1.30
C ALA A 246 18.30 33.69 -0.06
N LYS A 247 19.56 34.08 -0.27
CA LYS A 247 20.48 34.44 0.81
C LYS A 247 20.09 35.73 1.54
N GLU A 248 19.55 36.71 0.83
CA GLU A 248 19.04 37.96 1.44
C GLU A 248 17.72 37.73 2.20
N ALA A 249 16.90 36.77 1.75
CA ALA A 249 15.72 36.27 2.46
C ALA A 249 16.05 35.44 3.72
N GLY A 250 17.33 35.12 3.95
CA GLY A 250 17.82 34.52 5.19
C GLY A 250 17.87 32.99 5.20
N LEU A 251 17.75 32.34 4.03
CA LEU A 251 17.89 30.89 3.90
C LEU A 251 19.34 30.44 4.16
N THR A 252 19.49 29.21 4.64
CA THR A 252 20.77 28.52 4.82
C THR A 252 21.30 28.01 3.48
N GLU A 253 22.59 27.68 3.40
CA GLU A 253 23.21 27.22 2.14
C GLU A 253 22.59 25.92 1.60
N ASP A 254 22.08 25.05 2.49
CA ASP A 254 21.43 23.80 2.10
C ASP A 254 20.04 24.07 1.49
N GLU A 255 19.24 24.96 2.10
CA GLU A 255 17.93 25.40 1.60
C GLU A 255 18.02 26.16 0.28
N ILE A 256 19.06 26.98 0.10
CA ILE A 256 19.31 27.66 -1.17
C ILE A 256 19.65 26.64 -2.26
N GLY A 257 20.39 25.58 -1.91
CA GLY A 257 20.73 24.49 -2.82
C GLY A 257 19.49 23.72 -3.30
N GLU A 258 18.54 23.47 -2.39
CA GLU A 258 17.28 22.79 -2.69
C GLU A 258 16.37 23.63 -3.60
N TYR A 259 16.10 24.88 -3.21
CA TYR A 259 15.33 25.85 -4.00
C TYR A 259 15.88 25.99 -5.44
N THR A 260 17.19 26.22 -5.58
CA THR A 260 17.81 26.43 -6.90
C THR A 260 17.91 25.15 -7.72
N SER A 261 18.11 23.99 -7.10
CA SER A 261 18.12 22.72 -7.83
C SER A 261 16.73 22.37 -8.36
N ASN A 262 15.69 22.57 -7.55
CA ASN A 262 14.32 22.24 -7.93
C ASN A 262 13.79 23.17 -9.03
N LYS A 263 13.96 24.50 -8.87
CA LYS A 263 13.56 25.49 -9.87
C LYS A 263 14.19 25.28 -11.25
N TRP A 264 15.47 24.89 -11.30
CA TRP A 264 16.24 24.82 -12.55
C TRP A 264 16.34 23.42 -13.15
N TYR A 265 16.19 22.36 -12.35
CA TYR A 265 16.38 20.98 -12.77
C TYR A 265 15.24 20.02 -12.37
N GLY A 266 14.22 20.51 -11.67
CA GLY A 266 13.01 19.74 -11.34
C GLY A 266 12.22 19.38 -12.59
N ASN A 267 11.60 18.19 -12.59
CA ASN A 267 10.76 17.71 -13.68
C ASN A 267 9.29 18.07 -13.39
N PRO A 268 8.67 19.01 -14.14
CA PRO A 268 7.30 19.45 -13.86
C PRO A 268 6.23 18.37 -14.07
N ALA A 269 6.58 17.21 -14.63
CA ALA A 269 5.68 16.10 -14.89
C ALA A 269 5.64 15.05 -13.75
N GLU A 270 6.55 15.11 -12.77
CA GLU A 270 6.61 14.19 -11.63
C GLU A 270 5.94 14.78 -10.37
N ASN A 271 4.98 15.70 -10.57
CA ASN A 271 4.53 16.64 -9.55
C ASN A 271 3.75 15.97 -8.41
N ASP A 272 4.46 15.71 -7.31
CA ASP A 272 3.95 15.41 -5.96
C ASP A 272 3.73 16.67 -5.10
N GLY A 273 3.87 17.86 -5.69
CA GLY A 273 3.69 19.16 -5.03
C GLY A 273 4.95 20.01 -4.97
N THR A 274 6.13 19.48 -5.25
CA THR A 274 7.40 20.13 -4.88
C THR A 274 8.05 21.04 -5.93
N TYR A 275 7.40 21.36 -7.07
CA TYR A 275 8.04 22.18 -8.12
C TYR A 275 7.89 23.69 -7.88
N TYR A 276 8.97 24.34 -7.44
CA TYR A 276 8.98 25.78 -7.13
C TYR A 276 9.25 26.63 -8.37
N THR A 277 8.35 27.58 -8.69
CA THR A 277 8.54 28.47 -9.84
C THR A 277 9.29 29.76 -9.47
N ASP A 278 9.21 30.18 -8.20
CA ASP A 278 9.98 31.27 -7.61
C ASP A 278 10.23 31.08 -6.09
N LEU A 279 10.90 32.07 -5.47
CA LEU A 279 11.29 32.01 -4.06
C LEU A 279 10.09 32.14 -3.10
N ASP A 280 9.02 32.80 -3.55
CA ASP A 280 7.82 33.00 -2.73
C ASP A 280 7.05 31.66 -2.61
N ASP A 281 7.01 30.86 -3.68
CA ASP A 281 6.46 29.49 -3.64
C ASP A 281 7.20 28.64 -2.59
N TYR A 282 8.54 28.61 -2.63
CA TYR A 282 9.37 27.85 -1.69
C TYR A 282 9.16 28.27 -0.22
N LEU A 283 9.09 29.58 0.03
CA LEU A 283 8.87 30.11 1.38
C LEU A 283 7.48 29.77 1.92
N SER A 284 6.46 29.73 1.05
CA SER A 284 5.09 29.38 1.44
C SER A 284 4.94 27.91 1.80
N GLU A 285 5.60 27.02 1.04
CA GLU A 285 5.66 25.58 1.35
C GLU A 285 6.37 25.33 2.68
N LYS A 286 7.49 26.02 2.91
CA LYS A 286 8.22 25.94 4.16
C LYS A 286 7.42 26.43 5.36
N GLU A 287 6.63 27.49 5.20
CA GLU A 287 5.74 27.99 6.27
C GLU A 287 4.62 26.97 6.55
N MET A 288 4.11 26.28 5.52
CA MET A 288 3.16 25.17 5.68
C MET A 288 3.80 23.93 6.34
N GLU A 289 5.04 23.56 5.98
CA GLU A 289 5.76 22.46 6.64
C GLU A 289 6.10 22.80 8.09
N GLU A 290 6.47 24.04 8.40
CA GLU A 290 6.68 24.50 9.77
C GLU A 290 5.35 24.52 10.57
N GLU A 291 4.21 24.88 9.95
CA GLU A 291 2.88 24.74 10.57
C GLU A 291 2.43 23.29 10.74
N GLN A 292 2.80 22.38 9.81
CA GLN A 292 2.54 20.94 9.91
C GLN A 292 3.51 20.22 10.86
N SER A 293 4.67 20.83 11.17
CA SER A 293 5.63 20.34 12.18
C SER A 293 5.21 20.63 13.62
N TYR A 294 4.02 21.20 13.84
CA TYR A 294 3.40 21.25 15.16
C TYR A 294 2.98 19.82 15.54
N GLU A 295 3.93 19.02 16.04
CA GLU A 295 3.61 17.87 16.89
C GLU A 295 2.81 18.43 18.08
N PRO A 296 1.50 18.16 18.20
CA PRO A 296 0.87 18.40 19.48
C PRO A 296 1.62 17.51 20.47
N GLU A 297 2.23 18.09 21.51
CA GLU A 297 2.56 17.31 22.70
C GLU A 297 1.27 16.59 23.08
N GLU A 298 1.21 15.28 22.83
CA GLU A 298 0.05 14.46 23.15
C GLU A 298 -0.21 14.61 24.64
N ASP A 299 -1.26 15.35 24.97
CA ASP A 299 -1.70 15.53 26.34
C ASP A 299 -2.21 14.16 26.81
N GLU A 300 -1.35 13.38 27.48
CA GLU A 300 -1.67 12.04 28.00
C GLU A 300 -2.99 12.06 28.80
N GLU A 301 -3.31 13.18 29.46
CA GLU A 301 -4.57 13.37 30.20
C GLU A 301 -5.79 13.42 29.27
N LYS A 302 -5.64 14.01 28.08
CA LYS A 302 -6.70 14.02 27.05
C LYS A 302 -6.87 12.63 26.42
N LEU A 303 -5.78 11.92 26.13
CA LEU A 303 -5.84 10.55 25.60
C LEU A 303 -6.43 9.57 26.63
N GLU A 304 -6.08 9.71 27.91
CA GLU A 304 -6.65 8.92 29.00
C GLU A 304 -8.14 9.23 29.17
N GLY A 305 -8.54 10.50 29.08
CA GLY A 305 -9.96 10.90 29.09
C GLY A 305 -10.77 10.30 27.94
N MET A 306 -10.23 10.31 26.71
CA MET A 306 -10.87 9.68 25.55
C MET A 306 -10.98 8.16 25.70
N ARG A 307 -9.97 7.49 26.30
CA ARG A 307 -10.03 6.05 26.59
C ARG A 307 -11.09 5.72 27.64
N GLU A 308 -11.18 6.49 28.72
CA GLU A 308 -12.22 6.29 29.73
C GLU A 308 -13.63 6.48 29.16
N GLU A 309 -13.82 7.45 28.26
CA GLU A 309 -15.09 7.68 27.59
C GLU A 309 -15.44 6.53 26.61
N ALA A 310 -14.46 6.04 25.83
CA ALA A 310 -14.64 4.86 24.98
C ALA A 310 -15.05 3.62 25.79
N ASP A 311 -14.36 3.36 26.91
CA ASP A 311 -14.64 2.22 27.78
C ASP A 311 -16.04 2.33 28.42
N GLN A 312 -16.44 3.52 28.87
CA GLN A 312 -17.77 3.75 29.42
C GLN A 312 -18.87 3.56 28.38
N TRP A 313 -18.66 4.06 27.16
CA TRP A 313 -19.61 3.86 26.07
C TRP A 313 -19.71 2.38 25.69
N GLN A 314 -18.58 1.68 25.58
CA GLN A 314 -18.53 0.24 25.31
C GLN A 314 -19.29 -0.57 26.36
N GLU A 315 -19.12 -0.26 27.65
CA GLU A 315 -19.85 -0.92 28.74
C GLU A 315 -21.37 -0.67 28.65
N ALA A 316 -21.77 0.56 28.30
CA ALA A 316 -23.18 0.91 28.12
C ALA A 316 -23.79 0.19 26.90
N PHE A 317 -23.08 0.18 25.78
CA PHE A 317 -23.46 -0.53 24.56
C PHE A 317 -23.60 -2.04 24.82
N GLU A 318 -22.63 -2.65 25.51
CA GLU A 318 -22.67 -4.07 25.90
C GLU A 318 -23.88 -4.38 26.80
N ALA A 319 -24.23 -3.48 27.71
CA ALA A 319 -25.38 -3.64 28.59
C ALA A 319 -26.72 -3.53 27.84
N GLU A 320 -26.80 -2.72 26.79
CA GLU A 320 -28.01 -2.52 26.00
C GLU A 320 -28.20 -3.58 24.90
N GLN A 321 -27.15 -3.84 24.12
CA GLN A 321 -27.19 -4.72 22.95
C GLN A 321 -26.82 -6.17 23.27
N GLY A 322 -26.24 -6.43 24.45
CA GLY A 322 -25.83 -7.77 24.87
C GLY A 322 -24.64 -8.33 24.08
N ARG A 323 -23.93 -7.48 23.33
CA ARG A 323 -22.69 -7.79 22.60
C ARG A 323 -21.74 -6.60 22.66
N LYS A 324 -20.46 -6.86 22.40
CA LYS A 324 -19.46 -5.81 22.20
C LYS A 324 -19.81 -4.99 20.96
N ALA A 325 -19.59 -3.67 21.01
CA ALA A 325 -19.58 -2.85 19.81
C ALA A 325 -18.42 -3.28 18.89
N THR A 326 -18.62 -3.14 17.59
CA THR A 326 -17.58 -3.34 16.59
C THR A 326 -16.73 -2.08 16.42
N SER A 327 -15.67 -2.15 15.64
CA SER A 327 -14.78 -1.00 15.41
C SER A 327 -15.46 0.10 14.60
N GLY A 328 -16.28 -0.27 13.61
CA GLY A 328 -17.13 0.67 12.88
C GLY A 328 -18.09 1.40 13.81
N GLU A 329 -18.82 0.68 14.65
CA GLU A 329 -19.76 1.30 15.60
C GLU A 329 -19.08 2.26 16.58
N ILE A 330 -17.85 1.96 17.01
CA ILE A 330 -17.04 2.87 17.82
C ILE A 330 -16.70 4.13 17.02
N GLN A 331 -16.24 3.98 15.76
CA GLN A 331 -15.87 5.11 14.91
C GLN A 331 -17.07 6.02 14.59
N SER A 332 -18.23 5.45 14.24
CA SER A 332 -19.46 6.24 14.05
C SER A 332 -19.83 7.04 15.31
N HIS A 333 -19.74 6.42 16.50
CA HIS A 333 -20.06 7.12 17.73
C HIS A 333 -19.14 8.34 17.96
N TRP A 334 -17.86 8.21 17.65
CA TRP A 334 -16.90 9.32 17.76
C TRP A 334 -17.13 10.40 16.71
N ALA A 335 -17.48 10.05 15.48
CA ALA A 335 -17.82 11.00 14.43
C ALA A 335 -19.03 11.87 14.84
N GLU A 336 -20.08 11.24 15.39
CA GLU A 336 -21.26 11.93 15.92
C GLU A 336 -20.91 12.92 17.04
N LEU A 337 -20.02 12.53 17.97
CA LEU A 337 -19.59 13.40 19.07
C LEU A 337 -18.80 14.63 18.59
N GLN A 338 -18.08 14.50 17.47
CA GLN A 338 -17.29 15.59 16.89
C GLN A 338 -18.10 16.46 15.91
N GLY A 339 -19.35 16.06 15.61
CA GLY A 339 -20.22 16.76 14.67
C GLY A 339 -19.74 16.64 13.22
N TRP A 340 -19.08 15.54 12.89
CA TRP A 340 -18.79 15.15 11.51
C TRP A 340 -20.02 14.37 11.03
N GLU A 341 -20.86 15.03 10.24
CA GLU A 341 -21.97 14.40 9.50
C GLU A 341 -21.45 13.87 8.17
#